data_AF-A0A352J016-F1
#
_entry.id   AF-A0A352J016-F1
#
_cell.length_a   1.000
_cell.length_b   1.000
_cell.length_c   1.000
_cell.angle_alpha   90.00
_cell.angle_beta   90.00
_cell.angle_gamma   90.00
#
_symmetry.space_group_name_H-M   'P 1'
#
loop_
_entity.id
_entity.type
_entity.pdbx_description
1 polymer ?
#
loop_
_entity_poly.entity_id
_entity_poly.type
_entity_poly.pdbx_seq_one_letter_code
_entity_poly.pdbx_strand_id
1 'polypeptide(L)'
;MPEPIYENRRIANSRANELNRQCYCITLDRIALNKSLHNQLSDAGSELSTLPEFDHLFSNTPVFVPRADIAEMERIVQSIEAASELPSYRERVLSWAPEIAQFNPGPIGAFMGYDFHMGPDGPRLIEINTNAGGAFLNLVLSRAQRNCCDPSQQPTTPQQPLDGFEDAVFSMFKQEWQSQHDNFGPSCLAIVDDAPKTQFMFPEFQLAQQILRAKGIDTLILDPQELEYAGGTLTARGKPIDMVYNRLVDFALDAAPHAALRHAYLDGAVVVTPNPHVHAVLADKRNLALLSAPHSLRDWGLNEADAGYLERAVPKTRQVSRNDAAELWSARRHLFFKPVAGHGSKG
;
A
#
# COMPACT_ATOMS: atom_id res chain seq x y z
N MET A 1 -11.24 -15.53 -37.28
CA MET A 1 -9.80 -15.65 -36.94
C MET A 1 -9.39 -14.36 -36.26
N PRO A 2 -8.97 -14.36 -34.99
CA PRO A 2 -8.40 -13.17 -34.38
C PRO A 2 -6.87 -13.24 -34.43
N GLU A 3 -6.28 -12.36 -35.25
CA GLU A 3 -4.90 -11.85 -35.14
C GLU A 3 -4.93 -10.48 -34.43
N PRO A 4 -3.82 -9.88 -33.96
CA PRO A 4 -2.77 -10.42 -33.11
C PRO A 4 -2.50 -9.41 -31.97
N ILE A 5 -3.13 -9.57 -30.80
CA ILE A 5 -2.79 -8.74 -29.61
C ILE A 5 -1.46 -9.20 -28.99
N TYR A 6 -1.02 -10.43 -29.27
CA TYR A 6 0.18 -11.03 -28.70
C TYR A 6 1.50 -10.57 -29.33
N GLU A 7 1.49 -10.05 -30.57
CA GLU A 7 2.74 -9.77 -31.29
C GLU A 7 3.35 -8.41 -30.90
N ASN A 8 2.53 -7.44 -30.48
CA ASN A 8 3.00 -6.15 -29.97
C ASN A 8 3.64 -6.23 -28.56
N ARG A 9 3.32 -7.26 -27.76
CA ARG A 9 3.88 -7.40 -26.39
C ARG A 9 5.38 -7.74 -26.41
N ARG A 10 5.88 -8.40 -27.47
CA ARG A 10 7.31 -8.72 -27.62
C ARG A 10 8.20 -7.51 -27.91
N ILE A 11 7.67 -6.45 -28.53
CA ILE A 11 8.47 -5.27 -28.92
C ILE A 11 8.62 -4.28 -27.74
N ALA A 12 7.61 -4.18 -26.86
CA ALA A 12 7.70 -3.33 -25.65
C ALA A 12 8.71 -3.88 -24.61
N ASN A 13 8.86 -5.21 -24.56
CA ASN A 13 9.78 -5.89 -23.65
C ASN A 13 11.25 -5.95 -24.12
N SER A 14 11.63 -5.33 -25.26
CA SER A 14 13.06 -5.24 -25.63
C SER A 14 13.70 -3.95 -25.11
N ARG A 15 13.08 -2.78 -25.33
CA ARG A 15 13.69 -1.47 -25.05
C ARG A 15 13.83 -1.17 -23.56
N ALA A 16 12.81 -1.46 -22.74
CA ALA A 16 12.91 -1.26 -21.29
C ALA A 16 13.97 -2.19 -20.67
N ASN A 17 14.01 -3.45 -21.10
CA ASN A 17 15.03 -4.40 -20.68
C ASN A 17 16.45 -4.00 -21.14
N GLU A 18 16.58 -3.47 -22.34
CA GLU A 18 17.85 -2.92 -22.84
C GLU A 18 18.30 -1.72 -22.00
N LEU A 19 17.40 -0.77 -21.74
CA LEU A 19 17.68 0.38 -20.86
C LEU A 19 18.04 -0.08 -19.45
N ASN A 20 17.31 -1.02 -18.85
CA ASN A 20 17.63 -1.56 -17.53
C ASN A 20 18.99 -2.28 -17.47
N ARG A 21 19.50 -2.80 -18.60
CA ARG A 21 20.81 -3.48 -18.67
C ARG A 21 21.97 -2.57 -19.06
N GLN A 22 21.70 -1.49 -19.80
CA GLN A 22 22.72 -0.70 -20.48
C GLN A 22 22.72 0.78 -20.09
N CYS A 23 21.67 1.27 -19.42
CA CYS A 23 21.60 2.64 -18.95
C CYS A 23 22.26 2.77 -17.58
N TYR A 24 23.33 3.58 -17.50
CA TYR A 24 24.04 3.90 -16.26
C TYR A 24 23.79 5.33 -15.78
N CYS A 25 22.67 5.94 -16.18
CA CYS A 25 22.29 7.27 -15.71
C CYS A 25 22.18 7.29 -14.19
N ILE A 26 22.89 8.22 -13.55
CA ILE A 26 22.57 8.66 -12.19
C ILE A 26 21.59 9.81 -12.34
N THR A 27 20.31 9.52 -12.14
CA THR A 27 19.22 10.50 -12.27
C THR A 27 18.92 11.21 -10.95
N LEU A 28 19.33 10.62 -9.83
CA LEU A 28 19.02 11.15 -8.51
C LEU A 28 20.00 12.23 -8.06
N ASP A 29 19.50 13.44 -7.79
CA ASP A 29 20.23 14.48 -7.09
C ASP A 29 20.20 14.22 -5.57
N ARG A 30 21.19 13.47 -5.06
CA ARG A 30 21.26 13.16 -3.61
C ARG A 30 21.39 14.40 -2.73
N ILE A 31 22.07 15.44 -3.19
CA ILE A 31 22.26 16.66 -2.39
C ILE A 31 20.91 17.38 -2.26
N ALA A 32 20.17 17.52 -3.37
CA ALA A 32 18.84 18.10 -3.34
C ALA A 32 17.85 17.26 -2.54
N LEU A 33 17.89 15.92 -2.69
CA LEU A 33 17.05 15.00 -1.92
C LEU A 33 17.29 15.14 -0.41
N ASN A 34 18.54 15.00 0.03
CA ASN A 34 18.89 15.08 1.43
C ASN A 34 18.55 16.45 1.99
N LYS A 35 18.85 17.55 1.28
CA LYS A 35 18.47 18.90 1.71
C LYS A 35 16.95 19.05 1.86
N SER A 36 16.18 18.50 0.92
CA SER A 36 14.70 18.54 0.97
C SER A 36 14.14 17.77 2.16
N LEU A 37 14.65 16.56 2.41
CA LEU A 37 14.27 15.75 3.57
C LEU A 37 14.64 16.43 4.89
N HIS A 38 15.85 16.98 5.00
CA HIS A 38 16.27 17.68 6.21
C HIS A 38 15.40 18.91 6.47
N ASN A 39 15.11 19.72 5.46
CA ASN A 39 14.27 20.91 5.62
C ASN A 39 12.86 20.54 6.10
N GLN A 40 12.21 19.60 5.41
CA GLN A 40 10.86 19.14 5.77
C GLN A 40 10.87 18.52 7.18
N LEU A 41 11.79 17.61 7.49
CA LEU A 41 11.76 16.92 8.79
C LEU A 41 12.22 17.80 9.98
N SER A 42 13.03 18.83 9.74
CA SER A 42 13.39 19.81 10.78
C SER A 42 12.22 20.71 11.14
N ASP A 43 11.43 21.14 10.16
CA ASP A 43 10.21 21.94 10.37
C ASP A 43 9.12 21.14 11.11
N ALA A 44 9.16 19.80 11.07
CA ALA A 44 8.30 18.92 11.87
C ALA A 44 8.72 18.82 13.36
N GLY A 45 9.75 19.53 13.80
CA GLY A 45 10.19 19.56 15.21
C GLY A 45 11.18 18.44 15.58
N SER A 46 11.89 17.85 14.61
CA SER A 46 12.98 16.91 14.88
C SER A 46 14.29 17.66 15.17
N GLU A 47 15.03 17.28 16.21
CA GLU A 47 16.39 17.80 16.40
C GLU A 47 17.31 17.26 15.29
N LEU A 48 18.11 18.14 14.68
CA LEU A 48 18.97 17.87 13.51
C LEU A 48 19.89 16.65 13.69
N SER A 49 20.27 16.33 14.93
CA SER A 49 21.14 15.24 15.36
C SER A 49 20.49 13.85 15.37
N THR A 50 19.18 13.76 15.14
CA THR A 50 18.39 12.51 15.18
C THR A 50 17.91 12.01 13.82
N LEU A 51 18.21 12.75 12.73
CA LEU A 51 17.77 12.37 11.39
C LEU A 51 18.61 11.18 10.89
N PRO A 52 17.99 10.05 10.49
CA PRO A 52 18.73 8.93 9.94
C PRO A 52 19.42 9.32 8.62
N GLU A 53 20.55 8.68 8.32
CA GLU A 53 21.12 8.73 6.97
C GLU A 53 20.11 8.11 6.00
N PHE A 54 19.43 8.93 5.20
CA PHE A 54 18.41 8.49 4.24
C PHE A 54 18.96 7.67 3.06
N ASP A 55 20.27 7.41 3.05
CA ASP A 55 20.96 6.79 1.93
C ASP A 55 20.47 5.36 1.62
N HIS A 56 19.95 4.67 2.63
CA HIS A 56 19.41 3.31 2.49
C HIS A 56 17.95 3.26 1.97
N LEU A 57 17.27 4.41 1.86
CA LEU A 57 15.88 4.48 1.39
C LEU A 57 15.76 4.54 -0.14
N PHE A 58 16.82 4.96 -0.84
CA PHE A 58 16.75 5.30 -2.26
C PHE A 58 17.90 4.73 -3.10
N SER A 59 17.53 4.10 -4.22
CA SER A 59 18.47 3.73 -5.28
C SER A 59 18.88 4.95 -6.11
N ASN A 60 20.15 4.98 -6.56
CA ASN A 60 20.64 5.98 -7.52
C ASN A 60 20.18 5.74 -8.95
N THR A 61 19.75 4.51 -9.25
CA THR A 61 19.48 4.05 -10.59
C THR A 61 17.98 3.86 -10.77
N PRO A 62 17.39 4.43 -11.82
CA PRO A 62 15.99 4.20 -12.13
C PRO A 62 15.78 2.79 -12.69
N VAL A 63 14.57 2.28 -12.55
CA VAL A 63 14.10 1.09 -13.28
C VAL A 63 13.07 1.56 -14.31
N PHE A 64 13.28 1.20 -15.56
CA PHE A 64 12.38 1.49 -16.66
C PHE A 64 11.29 0.43 -16.73
N VAL A 65 10.03 0.87 -16.60
CA VAL A 65 8.85 0.01 -16.71
C VAL A 65 8.05 0.44 -17.96
N PRO A 66 7.72 -0.48 -18.88
CA PRO A 66 6.85 -0.19 -20.01
C PRO A 66 5.48 0.35 -19.58
N ARG A 67 4.96 1.36 -20.27
CA ARG A 67 3.60 1.89 -20.02
C ARG A 67 2.51 0.82 -20.17
N ALA A 68 2.71 -0.13 -21.08
CA ALA A 68 1.79 -1.24 -21.28
C ALA A 68 1.73 -2.16 -20.04
N ASP A 69 2.86 -2.34 -19.35
CA ASP A 69 2.93 -3.15 -18.13
C ASP A 69 2.27 -2.42 -16.96
N ILE A 70 2.44 -1.11 -16.85
CA ILE A 70 1.73 -0.27 -15.85
C ILE A 70 0.21 -0.39 -16.07
N ALA A 71 -0.26 -0.23 -17.30
CA ALA A 71 -1.67 -0.38 -17.63
C ALA A 71 -2.18 -1.81 -17.35
N GLU A 72 -1.34 -2.84 -17.54
CA GLU A 72 -1.69 -4.20 -17.17
C GLU A 72 -1.79 -4.38 -15.65
N MET A 73 -0.88 -3.80 -14.85
CA MET A 73 -0.99 -3.77 -13.39
C MET A 73 -2.31 -3.12 -12.95
N GLU A 74 -2.68 -1.97 -13.51
CA GLU A 74 -3.95 -1.29 -13.22
C GLU A 74 -5.16 -2.19 -13.53
N ARG A 75 -5.16 -2.91 -14.65
CA ARG A 75 -6.23 -3.87 -14.98
C ARG A 75 -6.28 -5.05 -14.03
N ILE A 76 -5.13 -5.53 -13.57
CA ILE A 76 -5.06 -6.60 -12.57
C ILE A 76 -5.64 -6.11 -11.23
N VAL A 77 -5.27 -4.91 -10.79
CA VAL A 77 -5.82 -4.29 -9.56
C VAL A 77 -7.35 -4.19 -9.66
N GLN A 78 -7.88 -3.65 -10.76
CA GLN A 78 -9.32 -3.57 -11.00
C GLN A 78 -10.01 -4.95 -10.96
N SER A 79 -9.36 -5.98 -11.52
CA SER A 79 -9.89 -7.35 -11.51
C SER A 79 -9.90 -7.95 -10.11
N ILE A 80 -8.90 -7.65 -9.29
CA ILE A 80 -8.84 -8.07 -7.87
C ILE A 80 -9.96 -7.40 -7.08
N GLU A 81 -10.12 -6.09 -7.24
CA GLU A 81 -11.18 -5.33 -6.57
C GLU A 81 -12.57 -5.83 -7.00
N ALA A 82 -12.80 -6.07 -8.29
CA ALA A 82 -14.04 -6.66 -8.79
C ALA A 82 -14.32 -8.06 -8.20
N ALA A 83 -13.30 -8.91 -8.09
CA ALA A 83 -13.44 -10.21 -7.43
C ALA A 83 -13.76 -10.07 -5.94
N SER A 84 -13.19 -9.06 -5.27
CA SER A 84 -13.41 -8.78 -3.84
C SER A 84 -14.82 -8.29 -3.51
N GLU A 85 -15.55 -7.78 -4.52
CA GLU A 85 -16.94 -7.37 -4.39
C GLU A 85 -17.93 -8.54 -4.46
N LEU A 86 -17.52 -9.71 -4.95
CA LEU A 86 -18.41 -10.86 -5.13
C LEU A 86 -18.92 -11.37 -3.77
N PRO A 87 -20.24 -11.61 -3.60
CA PRO A 87 -20.79 -12.09 -2.33
C PRO A 87 -20.15 -13.38 -1.82
N SER A 88 -19.95 -14.37 -2.71
CA SER A 88 -19.32 -15.65 -2.37
C SER A 88 -17.84 -15.52 -2.01
N TYR A 89 -17.13 -14.55 -2.63
CA TYR A 89 -15.76 -14.24 -2.24
C TYR A 89 -15.73 -13.66 -0.84
N ARG A 90 -16.58 -12.65 -0.57
CA ARG A 90 -16.69 -12.00 0.75
C ARG A 90 -17.05 -12.97 1.86
N GLU A 91 -18.07 -13.80 1.65
CA GLU A 91 -18.46 -14.85 2.59
C GLU A 91 -17.28 -15.78 2.90
N ARG A 92 -16.54 -16.19 1.85
CA ARG A 92 -15.40 -17.09 2.01
C ARG A 92 -14.27 -16.43 2.79
N VAL A 93 -13.84 -15.22 2.44
CA VAL A 93 -12.72 -14.55 3.12
C VAL A 93 -13.06 -14.17 4.56
N LEU A 94 -14.31 -13.77 4.82
CA LEU A 94 -14.78 -13.45 6.16
C LEU A 94 -14.96 -14.71 7.03
N SER A 95 -15.18 -15.89 6.45
CA SER A 95 -15.31 -17.15 7.22
C SER A 95 -14.05 -17.55 8.00
N TRP A 96 -12.89 -17.02 7.62
CA TRP A 96 -11.62 -17.28 8.28
C TRP A 96 -10.94 -16.03 8.85
N ALA A 97 -11.60 -14.88 8.72
CA ALA A 97 -11.12 -13.61 9.25
C ALA A 97 -11.41 -13.51 10.76
N PRO A 98 -10.66 -12.67 11.49
CA PRO A 98 -10.99 -12.32 12.88
C PRO A 98 -12.39 -11.69 12.96
N GLU A 99 -13.08 -11.86 14.09
CA GLU A 99 -14.46 -11.37 14.30
C GLU A 99 -14.60 -9.86 14.05
N ILE A 100 -13.60 -9.06 14.41
CA ILE A 100 -13.59 -7.61 14.18
C ILE A 100 -13.75 -7.23 12.70
N ALA A 101 -13.32 -8.09 11.77
CA ALA A 101 -13.42 -7.83 10.34
C ALA A 101 -14.84 -8.03 9.78
N GLN A 102 -15.78 -8.56 10.57
CA GLN A 102 -17.20 -8.62 10.19
C GLN A 102 -17.84 -7.23 10.19
N PHE A 103 -17.32 -6.31 11.00
CA PHE A 103 -17.79 -4.93 11.03
C PHE A 103 -17.25 -4.17 9.81
N ASN A 104 -18.14 -3.78 8.91
CA ASN A 104 -17.81 -2.95 7.76
C ASN A 104 -18.43 -1.56 7.90
N PRO A 105 -17.65 -0.53 8.26
CA PRO A 105 -18.17 0.81 8.42
C PRO A 105 -18.15 1.65 7.14
N GLY A 106 -17.66 1.13 6.00
CA GLY A 106 -17.67 1.84 4.71
C GLY A 106 -16.31 2.25 4.13
N PRO A 107 -15.31 2.76 4.88
CA PRO A 107 -14.03 3.17 4.30
C PRO A 107 -13.31 2.00 3.61
N ILE A 108 -12.69 2.28 2.46
CA ILE A 108 -12.12 1.27 1.56
C ILE A 108 -10.59 1.15 1.67
N GLY A 109 -9.94 2.01 2.44
CA GLY A 109 -8.51 1.98 2.73
C GLY A 109 -7.72 3.09 2.02
N ALA A 110 -7.04 3.91 2.80
CA ALA A 110 -6.05 4.87 2.32
C ALA A 110 -4.68 4.19 2.16
N PHE A 111 -3.98 4.49 1.08
CA PHE A 111 -2.66 3.94 0.74
C PHE A 111 -2.62 2.40 0.71
N MET A 112 -3.54 1.83 -0.06
CA MET A 112 -3.47 0.43 -0.51
C MET A 112 -2.30 0.25 -1.49
N GLY A 113 -1.62 -0.90 -1.44
CA GLY A 113 -0.49 -1.25 -2.29
C GLY A 113 -0.67 -2.63 -2.91
N TYR A 114 -0.29 -2.76 -4.18
CA TYR A 114 -0.32 -4.02 -4.92
C TYR A 114 1.06 -4.22 -5.52
N ASP A 115 1.79 -5.22 -5.02
CA ASP A 115 3.18 -5.43 -5.39
C ASP A 115 3.28 -6.45 -6.51
N PHE A 116 4.06 -6.10 -7.54
CA PHE A 116 4.23 -6.93 -8.72
C PHE A 116 5.69 -7.29 -8.95
N HIS A 117 5.92 -8.53 -9.36
CA HIS A 117 7.17 -8.94 -9.99
C HIS A 117 7.04 -8.84 -11.51
N MET A 118 8.02 -8.24 -12.16
CA MET A 118 8.06 -8.15 -13.62
C MET A 118 8.68 -9.40 -14.22
N GLY A 119 7.87 -10.17 -14.96
CA GLY A 119 8.32 -11.35 -15.70
C GLY A 119 8.29 -11.14 -17.21
N PRO A 120 8.87 -12.07 -18.00
CA PRO A 120 8.83 -12.02 -19.46
C PRO A 120 7.40 -12.03 -20.04
N ASP A 121 6.45 -12.59 -19.28
CA ASP A 121 5.03 -12.71 -19.66
C ASP A 121 4.17 -11.51 -19.20
N GLY A 122 4.75 -10.58 -18.45
CA GLY A 122 4.06 -9.44 -17.82
C GLY A 122 4.17 -9.43 -16.29
N PRO A 123 3.48 -8.48 -15.63
CA PRO A 123 3.48 -8.35 -14.18
C PRO A 123 2.76 -9.53 -13.50
N ARG A 124 3.33 -10.03 -12.39
CA ARG A 124 2.74 -11.06 -11.54
C ARG A 124 2.60 -10.55 -10.11
N LEU A 125 1.41 -10.70 -9.53
CA LEU A 125 1.13 -10.25 -8.17
C LEU A 125 1.99 -11.02 -7.17
N ILE A 126 2.65 -10.28 -6.27
CA ILE A 126 3.39 -10.81 -5.13
C ILE A 126 2.48 -10.78 -3.91
N GLU A 127 1.95 -9.61 -3.57
CA GLU A 127 1.13 -9.39 -2.39
C GLU A 127 0.27 -8.13 -2.54
N ILE A 128 -0.69 -8.01 -1.62
CA ILE A 128 -1.57 -6.86 -1.45
C ILE A 128 -1.31 -6.35 -0.04
N ASN A 129 -1.02 -5.07 0.09
CA ASN A 129 -0.68 -4.39 1.34
C ASN A 129 -1.73 -3.33 1.63
N THR A 130 -2.42 -3.39 2.77
CA THR A 130 -3.46 -2.39 3.09
C THR A 130 -2.92 -1.12 3.73
N ASN A 131 -1.72 -1.16 4.31
CA ASN A 131 -1.02 -0.03 4.91
C ASN A 131 0.32 0.20 4.18
N ALA A 132 0.29 0.36 2.86
CA ALA A 132 1.51 0.53 2.08
C ALA A 132 2.27 1.79 2.51
N GLY A 133 3.59 1.66 2.62
CA GLY A 133 4.50 2.79 2.82
C GLY A 133 5.17 3.21 1.51
N GLY A 134 5.92 4.30 1.57
CA GLY A 134 6.78 4.82 0.51
C GLY A 134 6.17 5.94 -0.31
N ALA A 135 4.86 6.21 -0.23
CA ALA A 135 4.22 7.18 -1.11
C ALA A 135 4.74 8.61 -0.89
N PHE A 136 4.90 9.02 0.38
CA PHE A 136 5.40 10.36 0.70
C PHE A 136 6.90 10.50 0.45
N LEU A 137 7.67 9.43 0.68
CA LEU A 137 9.08 9.37 0.33
C LEU A 137 9.27 9.47 -1.19
N ASN A 138 8.41 8.81 -1.98
CA ASN A 138 8.44 8.89 -3.44
C ASN A 138 8.06 10.27 -3.97
N LEU A 139 7.19 11.02 -3.28
CA LEU A 139 6.93 12.43 -3.61
C LEU A 139 8.19 13.30 -3.44
N VAL A 140 8.96 13.08 -2.36
CA VAL A 140 10.22 13.80 -2.16
C VAL A 140 11.27 13.35 -3.19
N LEU A 141 11.31 12.04 -3.49
CA LEU A 141 12.17 11.47 -4.52
C LEU A 141 11.90 12.08 -5.90
N SER A 142 10.62 12.17 -6.30
CA SER A 142 10.25 12.68 -7.63
C SER A 142 10.72 14.12 -7.86
N ARG A 143 10.71 14.94 -6.81
CA ARG A 143 11.21 16.32 -6.82
C ARG A 143 12.73 16.41 -6.97
N ALA A 144 13.46 15.35 -6.63
CA ALA A 144 14.92 15.26 -6.70
C ALA A 144 15.44 14.46 -7.91
N GLN A 145 14.55 13.90 -8.74
CA GLN A 145 14.91 13.20 -9.97
C GLN A 145 15.23 14.19 -11.09
N ARG A 146 16.26 13.86 -11.87
CA ARG A 146 16.66 14.55 -13.10
C ARG A 146 16.40 13.65 -14.30
N ASN A 147 16.20 14.22 -15.49
CA ASN A 147 16.02 13.43 -16.71
C ASN A 147 17.28 12.61 -17.02
N CYS A 148 17.10 11.32 -17.31
CA CYS A 148 18.17 10.49 -17.88
C CYS A 148 18.37 10.83 -19.36
N CYS A 149 19.62 11.05 -19.76
CA CYS A 149 20.03 11.28 -21.16
C CYS A 149 19.37 12.50 -21.84
N ASP A 150 19.51 13.70 -21.27
CA ASP A 150 19.30 14.95 -22.03
C ASP A 150 20.59 15.29 -22.84
N PRO A 151 20.57 15.22 -24.19
CA PRO A 151 21.74 15.59 -25.01
C PRO A 151 22.09 17.08 -24.92
N SER A 152 21.14 17.91 -24.50
CA SER A 152 21.35 19.31 -24.18
C SER A 152 21.45 19.46 -22.67
N GLN A 153 22.62 19.82 -22.15
CA GLN A 153 22.74 20.28 -20.76
C GLN A 153 22.06 21.65 -20.53
N GLN A 154 20.88 21.86 -21.10
CA GLN A 154 19.98 22.92 -20.66
C GLN A 154 19.13 22.32 -19.55
N PRO A 155 18.87 23.04 -18.45
CA PRO A 155 17.88 22.64 -17.46
C PRO A 155 16.50 22.71 -18.14
N THR A 156 16.18 21.66 -18.90
CA THR A 156 14.83 21.43 -19.39
C THR A 156 13.95 21.17 -18.18
N THR A 157 12.75 21.73 -18.24
CA THR A 157 11.74 21.83 -17.18
C THR A 157 11.81 20.62 -16.24
N PRO A 158 11.92 20.82 -14.91
CA PRO A 158 11.74 19.74 -13.94
C PRO A 158 10.50 18.94 -14.36
N GLN A 159 10.56 17.60 -14.32
CA GLN A 159 9.33 16.82 -14.37
C GLN A 159 8.34 17.50 -13.43
N GLN A 160 7.16 17.88 -13.95
CA GLN A 160 6.16 18.55 -13.13
C GLN A 160 5.95 17.68 -11.89
N PRO A 161 6.33 18.17 -10.70
CA PRO A 161 6.57 17.34 -9.54
C PRO A 161 5.26 16.75 -9.03
N LEU A 162 4.83 15.58 -9.55
CA LEU A 162 3.55 14.95 -9.21
C LEU A 162 2.46 15.99 -8.89
N ASP A 163 2.27 16.97 -9.79
CA ASP A 163 1.39 18.11 -9.54
C ASP A 163 0.00 17.58 -9.16
N GLY A 164 -0.48 17.94 -7.96
CA GLY A 164 -1.75 17.45 -7.42
C GLY A 164 -1.69 16.19 -6.57
N PHE A 165 -0.53 15.56 -6.32
CA PHE A 165 -0.45 14.41 -5.41
C PHE A 165 -0.90 14.75 -3.99
N GLU A 166 -0.48 15.90 -3.45
CA GLU A 166 -0.93 16.34 -2.12
C GLU A 166 -2.44 16.57 -2.06
N ASP A 167 -3.05 17.05 -3.16
CA ASP A 167 -4.50 17.20 -3.29
C ASP A 167 -5.20 15.84 -3.40
N ALA A 168 -4.59 14.87 -4.09
CA ALA A 168 -5.10 13.51 -4.19
C ALA A 168 -5.04 12.79 -2.82
N VAL A 169 -3.97 12.97 -2.05
CA VAL A 169 -3.86 12.46 -0.67
C VAL A 169 -4.96 13.04 0.20
N PHE A 170 -5.14 14.36 0.18
CA PHE A 170 -6.21 15.00 0.94
C PHE A 170 -7.60 14.48 0.53
N SER A 171 -7.84 14.35 -0.77
CA SER A 171 -9.09 13.82 -1.32
C SER A 171 -9.35 12.38 -0.88
N MET A 172 -8.31 11.54 -0.83
CA MET A 172 -8.39 10.16 -0.36
C MET A 172 -8.85 10.07 1.10
N PHE A 173 -8.18 10.77 2.03
CA PHE A 173 -8.60 10.78 3.44
C PHE A 173 -9.99 11.39 3.64
N LYS A 174 -10.33 12.41 2.85
CA LYS A 174 -11.68 12.98 2.86
C LYS A 174 -12.74 11.98 2.41
N GLN A 175 -12.49 11.18 1.38
CA GLN A 175 -13.42 10.14 0.93
C GLN A 175 -13.62 9.06 1.99
N GLU A 176 -12.54 8.63 2.64
CA GLU A 176 -12.62 7.67 3.75
C GLU A 176 -13.47 8.23 4.90
N TRP A 177 -13.30 9.50 5.25
CA TRP A 177 -14.16 10.18 6.23
C TRP A 177 -15.63 10.25 5.80
N GLN A 178 -15.88 10.63 4.55
CA GLN A 178 -17.22 10.80 3.99
C GLN A 178 -18.00 9.49 3.86
N SER A 179 -17.33 8.34 3.93
CA SER A 179 -18.00 7.04 3.97
C SER A 179 -18.81 6.81 5.27
N GLN A 180 -18.51 7.55 6.34
CA GLN A 180 -19.18 7.43 7.64
C GLN A 180 -19.87 8.72 8.10
N HIS A 181 -19.52 9.86 7.51
CA HIS A 181 -19.98 11.17 7.97
C HIS A 181 -20.34 12.11 6.81
N ASP A 182 -21.40 12.89 6.99
CA ASP A 182 -21.91 13.81 5.96
C ASP A 182 -21.19 15.19 5.91
N ASN A 183 -20.21 15.44 6.79
CA ASN A 183 -19.56 16.74 6.92
C ASN A 183 -18.24 16.86 6.11
N PHE A 184 -17.58 18.03 6.16
CA PHE A 184 -16.51 18.41 5.23
C PHE A 184 -15.19 17.62 5.38
N GLY A 185 -14.88 17.08 6.57
CA GLY A 185 -13.63 16.36 6.85
C GLY A 185 -13.34 16.24 8.35
N PRO A 186 -12.36 15.40 8.75
CA PRO A 186 -11.95 15.26 10.14
C PRO A 186 -11.28 16.54 10.65
N SER A 187 -11.50 16.90 11.92
CA SER A 187 -10.78 18.01 12.55
C SER A 187 -9.42 17.56 13.05
N CYS A 188 -9.33 16.36 13.61
CA CYS A 188 -8.09 15.75 14.07
C CYS A 188 -7.89 14.33 13.54
N LEU A 189 -6.70 14.09 12.98
CA LEU A 189 -6.26 12.79 12.47
C LEU A 189 -5.05 12.29 13.26
N ALA A 190 -5.05 11.03 13.69
CA ALA A 190 -3.88 10.38 14.28
C ALA A 190 -3.25 9.37 13.32
N ILE A 191 -1.95 9.49 13.07
CA ILE A 191 -1.13 8.43 12.46
C ILE A 191 -0.67 7.54 13.60
N VAL A 192 -1.11 6.28 13.62
CA VAL A 192 -0.91 5.37 14.76
C VAL A 192 -0.04 4.19 14.34
N ASP A 193 1.10 4.01 15.00
CA ASP A 193 1.99 2.85 14.88
C ASP A 193 2.61 2.50 16.24
N ASP A 194 3.10 1.27 16.42
CA ASP A 194 3.79 0.86 17.65
C ASP A 194 5.13 1.59 17.77
N ALA A 195 5.39 2.24 18.90
CA ALA A 195 6.64 2.97 19.17
C ALA A 195 7.13 3.79 17.96
N PRO A 196 6.33 4.72 17.42
CA PRO A 196 6.46 5.21 16.05
C PRO A 196 7.83 5.83 15.77
N LYS A 197 8.47 6.47 16.77
CA LYS A 197 9.80 7.07 16.68
C LYS A 197 10.93 6.06 16.40
N THR A 198 10.71 4.78 16.71
CA THR A 198 11.67 3.70 16.47
C THR A 198 11.44 2.99 15.15
N GLN A 199 10.32 3.29 14.47
CA GLN A 199 9.96 2.64 13.22
C GLN A 199 10.79 3.20 12.07
N PHE A 200 11.17 2.31 11.16
CA PHE A 200 11.88 2.66 9.93
C PHE A 200 11.11 3.69 9.09
N MET A 201 9.78 3.62 9.13
CA MET A 201 8.88 4.52 8.40
C MET A 201 8.55 5.83 9.14
N PHE A 202 9.18 6.10 10.30
CA PHE A 202 8.93 7.34 11.03
C PHE A 202 9.11 8.63 10.21
N PRO A 203 10.16 8.76 9.36
CA PRO A 203 10.29 9.94 8.49
C PRO A 203 9.10 10.13 7.56
N GLU A 204 8.49 9.04 7.08
CA GLU A 204 7.30 9.11 6.24
C GLU A 204 6.07 9.58 7.01
N PHE A 205 5.91 9.19 8.28
CA PHE A 205 4.82 9.68 9.12
C PHE A 205 4.91 11.19 9.34
N GLN A 206 6.13 11.71 9.47
CA GLN A 206 6.37 13.15 9.59
C GLN A 206 6.00 13.90 8.29
N LEU A 207 6.38 13.37 7.12
CA LEU A 207 5.99 13.94 5.83
C LEU A 207 4.46 13.93 5.65
N ALA A 208 3.80 12.82 5.98
CA ALA A 208 2.34 12.72 5.94
C ALA A 208 1.67 13.74 6.88
N GLN A 209 2.16 13.86 8.11
CA GLN A 209 1.67 14.83 9.09
C GLN A 209 1.75 16.26 8.56
N GLN A 210 2.85 16.64 7.91
CA GLN A 210 3.02 17.98 7.36
C GLN A 210 2.04 18.28 6.24
N ILE A 211 1.88 17.35 5.28
CA ILE A 211 0.98 17.52 4.15
C ILE A 211 -0.48 17.66 4.62
N LEU A 212 -0.91 16.83 5.58
CA LEU A 212 -2.26 16.90 6.13
C LEU A 212 -2.50 18.18 6.95
N ARG A 213 -1.51 18.62 7.75
CA ARG A 213 -1.57 19.90 8.46
C ARG A 213 -1.62 21.10 7.52
N ALA A 214 -0.87 21.07 6.42
CA ALA A 214 -0.92 22.10 5.39
C ALA A 214 -2.30 22.21 4.72
N LYS A 215 -3.11 21.14 4.78
CA LYS A 215 -4.51 21.10 4.33
C LYS A 215 -5.53 21.37 5.44
N GLY A 216 -5.07 21.77 6.62
CA GLY A 216 -5.93 22.22 7.73
C GLY A 216 -6.43 21.12 8.66
N ILE A 217 -5.90 19.90 8.58
CA ILE A 217 -6.23 18.80 9.51
C ILE A 217 -5.21 18.80 10.65
N ASP A 218 -5.65 18.83 11.91
CA ASP A 218 -4.71 18.67 13.05
C ASP A 218 -4.22 17.22 13.09
N THR A 219 -2.99 16.99 12.64
CA THR A 219 -2.44 15.63 12.54
C THR A 219 -1.46 15.32 13.68
N LEU A 220 -1.65 14.20 14.36
CA LEU A 220 -0.77 13.67 15.41
C LEU A 220 -0.07 12.39 14.95
N ILE A 221 1.10 12.08 15.50
CA ILE A 221 1.74 10.76 15.40
C ILE A 221 1.78 10.20 16.81
N LEU A 222 1.16 9.03 17.02
CA LEU A 222 0.89 8.48 18.34
C LEU A 222 1.28 7.01 18.42
N ASP A 223 1.81 6.62 19.58
CA ASP A 223 1.79 5.22 20.00
C ASP A 223 0.36 4.85 20.42
N PRO A 224 -0.15 3.64 20.12
CA PRO A 224 -1.50 3.25 20.51
C PRO A 224 -1.76 3.32 22.02
N GLN A 225 -0.72 3.19 22.86
CA GLN A 225 -0.85 3.35 24.32
C GLN A 225 -1.18 4.78 24.77
N GLU A 226 -1.00 5.77 23.89
CA GLU A 226 -1.42 7.15 24.16
C GLU A 226 -2.91 7.38 23.92
N LEU A 227 -3.62 6.40 23.37
CA LEU A 227 -5.04 6.48 23.07
C LEU A 227 -5.89 6.10 24.28
N GLU A 228 -6.85 6.95 24.59
CA GLU A 228 -7.88 6.71 25.59
C GLU A 228 -9.24 6.73 24.93
N TYR A 229 -10.03 5.68 25.14
CA TYR A 229 -11.41 5.61 24.67
C TYR A 229 -12.37 5.63 25.87
N ALA A 230 -13.15 6.71 25.99
CA ALA A 230 -14.13 6.86 27.05
C ALA A 230 -15.32 7.70 26.57
N GLY A 231 -16.53 7.30 26.96
CA GLY A 231 -17.73 8.09 26.70
C GLY A 231 -18.07 8.28 25.22
N GLY A 232 -17.72 7.33 24.36
CA GLY A 232 -18.00 7.43 22.92
C GLY A 232 -17.00 8.28 22.13
N THR A 233 -15.87 8.67 22.73
CA THR A 233 -14.87 9.52 22.06
C THR A 233 -13.48 8.93 22.23
N LEU A 234 -12.74 8.80 21.14
CA LEU A 234 -11.32 8.49 21.16
C LEU A 234 -10.54 9.78 21.41
N THR A 235 -9.62 9.77 22.36
CA THR A 235 -8.81 10.92 22.70
C THR A 235 -7.34 10.58 22.83
N ALA A 236 -6.48 11.57 22.65
CA ALA A 236 -5.06 11.49 22.97
C ALA A 236 -4.59 12.85 23.46
N ARG A 237 -3.83 12.89 24.56
CA ARG A 237 -3.28 14.14 25.13
C ARG A 237 -4.37 15.21 25.36
N GLY A 238 -5.57 14.78 25.77
CA GLY A 238 -6.73 15.64 26.01
C GLY A 238 -7.44 16.17 24.76
N LYS A 239 -7.08 15.70 23.56
CA LYS A 239 -7.72 16.09 22.29
C LYS A 239 -8.57 14.95 21.72
N PRO A 240 -9.76 15.23 21.18
CA PRO A 240 -10.54 14.22 20.44
C PRO A 240 -9.85 13.88 19.13
N ILE A 241 -9.90 12.59 18.75
CA ILE A 241 -9.38 12.05 17.49
C ILE A 241 -10.57 11.57 16.66
N ASP A 242 -10.75 12.17 15.49
CA ASP A 242 -11.88 11.85 14.61
C ASP A 242 -11.53 10.73 13.63
N MET A 243 -10.26 10.67 13.23
CA MET A 243 -9.77 9.73 12.22
C MET A 243 -8.41 9.17 12.60
N VAL A 244 -8.19 7.89 12.30
CA VAL A 244 -6.93 7.19 12.50
C VAL A 244 -6.42 6.68 11.15
N TYR A 245 -5.25 7.20 10.73
CA TYR A 245 -4.43 6.58 9.71
C TYR A 245 -3.63 5.45 10.35
N ASN A 246 -4.14 4.22 10.19
CA ASN A 246 -3.64 3.02 10.82
C ASN A 246 -2.35 2.54 10.13
N ARG A 247 -1.23 2.58 10.85
CA ARG A 247 0.07 2.07 10.42
C ARG A 247 0.49 0.80 11.16
N LEU A 248 -0.32 0.33 12.11
CA LEU A 248 -0.08 -0.90 12.86
C LEU A 248 -0.05 -2.12 11.92
N VAL A 249 0.74 -3.11 12.33
CA VAL A 249 0.79 -4.44 11.69
C VAL A 249 -0.10 -5.47 12.37
N ASP A 250 -0.68 -5.12 13.53
CA ASP A 250 -1.78 -5.85 14.14
C ASP A 250 -3.09 -5.42 13.49
N PHE A 251 -3.36 -5.98 12.31
CA PHE A 251 -4.52 -5.62 11.50
C PHE A 251 -5.86 -5.97 12.14
N ALA A 252 -5.86 -6.84 13.15
CA ALA A 252 -7.07 -7.21 13.89
C ALA A 252 -7.28 -6.34 15.15
N LEU A 253 -6.30 -5.51 15.52
CA LEU A 253 -6.30 -4.73 16.77
C LEU A 253 -6.57 -5.64 17.99
N ASP A 254 -5.90 -6.80 18.02
CA ASP A 254 -6.06 -7.82 19.06
C ASP A 254 -5.08 -7.62 20.23
N ALA A 255 -3.96 -6.93 20.02
CA ALA A 255 -2.99 -6.66 21.06
C ALA A 255 -3.56 -5.72 22.13
N ALA A 256 -3.22 -5.95 23.40
CA ALA A 256 -3.74 -5.17 24.52
C ALA A 256 -3.51 -3.64 24.40
N PRO A 257 -2.34 -3.15 23.90
CA PRO A 257 -2.16 -1.72 23.63
C PRO A 257 -3.17 -1.12 22.66
N HIS A 258 -3.79 -1.92 21.79
CA HIS A 258 -4.72 -1.45 20.76
C HIS A 258 -6.17 -1.40 21.22
N ALA A 259 -6.47 -1.80 22.46
CA ALA A 259 -7.84 -1.95 22.95
C ALA A 259 -8.68 -0.67 22.85
N ALA A 260 -8.09 0.51 23.13
CA ALA A 260 -8.79 1.79 23.00
C ALA A 260 -9.23 2.05 21.54
N LEU A 261 -8.32 1.85 20.58
CA LEU A 261 -8.61 1.99 19.16
C LEU A 261 -9.62 0.95 18.68
N ARG A 262 -9.49 -0.31 19.15
CA ARG A 262 -10.39 -1.41 18.83
C ARG A 262 -11.84 -1.08 19.22
N HIS A 263 -12.05 -0.63 20.47
CA HIS A 263 -13.39 -0.27 20.95
C HIS A 263 -13.94 0.94 20.21
N ALA A 264 -13.14 2.00 20.01
CA ALA A 264 -13.56 3.16 19.25
C ALA A 264 -13.98 2.83 17.81
N TYR A 265 -13.24 1.93 17.16
CA TYR A 265 -13.56 1.43 15.82
C TYR A 265 -14.89 0.68 15.80
N LEU A 266 -15.07 -0.29 16.69
CA LEU A 266 -16.29 -1.12 16.76
C LEU A 266 -17.54 -0.30 17.13
N ASP A 267 -17.38 0.75 17.93
CA ASP A 267 -18.46 1.67 18.31
C ASP A 267 -18.73 2.74 17.22
N GLY A 268 -17.97 2.74 16.11
CA GLY A 268 -18.08 3.75 15.05
C GLY A 268 -17.73 5.17 15.51
N ALA A 269 -16.96 5.30 16.60
CA ALA A 269 -16.59 6.57 17.22
C ALA A 269 -15.38 7.24 16.55
N VAL A 270 -14.65 6.52 15.70
CA VAL A 270 -13.49 7.01 14.95
C VAL A 270 -13.44 6.36 13.58
N VAL A 271 -13.12 7.13 12.54
CA VAL A 271 -12.86 6.57 11.21
C VAL A 271 -11.47 5.96 11.19
N VAL A 272 -11.36 4.64 10.98
CA VAL A 272 -10.07 3.96 10.84
C VAL A 272 -9.81 3.65 9.38
N THR A 273 -8.63 4.00 8.88
CA THR A 273 -8.21 3.67 7.51
C THR A 273 -6.71 3.35 7.44
N PRO A 274 -6.29 2.29 6.74
CA PRO A 274 -7.11 1.11 6.43
C PRO A 274 -7.67 0.46 7.71
N ASN A 275 -8.81 -0.24 7.59
CA ASN A 275 -9.47 -0.90 8.72
C ASN A 275 -9.36 -2.44 8.67
N PRO A 276 -9.65 -3.15 9.79
CA PRO A 276 -9.62 -4.61 9.85
C PRO A 276 -10.44 -5.32 8.76
N HIS A 277 -11.59 -4.78 8.38
CA HIS A 277 -12.44 -5.36 7.31
C HIS A 277 -11.73 -5.33 5.95
N VAL A 278 -11.21 -4.16 5.56
CA VAL A 278 -10.48 -3.98 4.29
C VAL A 278 -9.27 -4.93 4.22
N HIS A 279 -8.52 -5.06 5.33
CA HIS A 279 -7.42 -6.03 5.38
C HIS A 279 -7.90 -7.47 5.14
N ALA A 280 -8.93 -7.91 5.85
CA ALA A 280 -9.44 -9.28 5.72
C ALA A 280 -9.92 -9.59 4.29
N VAL A 281 -10.55 -8.62 3.62
CA VAL A 281 -11.08 -8.79 2.27
C VAL A 281 -9.98 -8.79 1.20
N LEU A 282 -8.96 -7.95 1.35
CA LEU A 282 -7.96 -7.73 0.31
C LEU A 282 -6.58 -8.34 0.58
N ALA A 283 -6.02 -8.16 1.78
CA ALA A 283 -4.60 -8.45 2.05
C ALA A 283 -4.32 -9.75 2.81
N ASP A 284 -5.34 -10.44 3.32
CA ASP A 284 -5.11 -11.76 3.92
C ASP A 284 -4.49 -12.70 2.87
N LYS A 285 -3.30 -13.23 3.17
CA LYS A 285 -2.53 -14.05 2.22
C LYS A 285 -3.27 -15.30 1.76
N ARG A 286 -4.25 -15.79 2.53
CA ARG A 286 -5.12 -16.91 2.14
C ARG A 286 -5.99 -16.56 0.94
N ASN A 287 -6.29 -15.28 0.72
CA ASN A 287 -7.12 -14.80 -0.39
C ASN A 287 -6.45 -15.06 -1.75
N LEU A 288 -5.11 -15.14 -1.82
CA LEU A 288 -4.39 -15.52 -3.04
C LEU A 288 -4.80 -16.92 -3.56
N ALA A 289 -5.21 -17.83 -2.67
CA ALA A 289 -5.73 -19.14 -3.09
C ALA A 289 -7.06 -19.01 -3.83
N LEU A 290 -7.90 -18.03 -3.47
CA LEU A 290 -9.15 -17.74 -4.18
C LEU A 290 -8.88 -16.99 -5.48
N LEU A 291 -8.05 -15.94 -5.43
CA LEU A 291 -7.71 -15.10 -6.58
C LEU A 291 -7.02 -15.91 -7.70
N SER A 292 -6.30 -16.98 -7.37
CA SER A 292 -5.66 -17.88 -8.34
C SER A 292 -6.55 -19.03 -8.86
N ALA A 293 -7.82 -19.07 -8.46
CA ALA A 293 -8.83 -20.07 -8.83
C ALA A 293 -9.91 -19.48 -9.77
N PRO A 294 -9.58 -19.22 -11.05
CA PRO A 294 -10.46 -18.47 -11.96
C PRO A 294 -11.75 -19.21 -12.31
N HIS A 295 -11.81 -20.55 -12.19
CA HIS A 295 -13.07 -21.28 -12.33
C HIS A 295 -14.06 -20.93 -11.22
N SER A 296 -13.61 -20.97 -9.96
CA SER A 296 -14.45 -20.59 -8.82
C SER A 296 -14.92 -19.14 -8.91
N LEU A 297 -14.05 -18.22 -9.35
CA LEU A 297 -14.41 -16.82 -9.52
C LEU A 297 -15.48 -16.62 -10.60
N ARG A 298 -15.40 -17.35 -11.73
CA ARG A 298 -16.44 -17.34 -12.77
C ARG A 298 -17.77 -17.89 -12.24
N ASP A 299 -17.72 -19.00 -11.50
CA ASP A 299 -18.91 -19.59 -10.87
C ASP A 299 -19.57 -18.62 -9.86
N TRP A 300 -18.77 -17.74 -9.26
CA TRP A 300 -19.24 -16.68 -8.36
C TRP A 300 -19.69 -15.39 -9.08
N GLY A 301 -19.62 -15.36 -10.41
CA GLY A 301 -20.12 -14.25 -11.23
C GLY A 301 -19.05 -13.25 -11.70
N LEU A 302 -17.76 -13.54 -11.54
CA LEU A 302 -16.72 -12.72 -12.15
C LEU A 302 -16.79 -12.83 -13.68
N ASN A 303 -16.69 -11.71 -14.38
CA ASN A 303 -16.70 -11.74 -15.84
C ASN A 303 -15.42 -12.36 -16.42
N GLU A 304 -15.50 -12.84 -17.67
CA GLU A 304 -14.39 -13.52 -18.34
C GLU A 304 -13.14 -12.66 -18.53
N ALA A 305 -13.29 -11.34 -18.70
CA ALA A 305 -12.15 -10.45 -18.90
C ALA A 305 -11.31 -10.38 -17.62
N ASP A 306 -11.95 -10.10 -16.47
CA ASP A 306 -11.29 -10.01 -15.17
C ASP A 306 -10.72 -11.36 -14.74
N ALA A 307 -11.48 -12.45 -14.90
CA ALA A 307 -10.99 -13.80 -14.63
C ALA A 307 -9.72 -14.13 -15.45
N GLY A 308 -9.66 -13.69 -16.71
CA GLY A 308 -8.49 -13.86 -17.56
C GLY A 308 -7.27 -13.06 -17.10
N TYR A 309 -7.45 -11.83 -16.57
CA TYR A 309 -6.35 -11.07 -15.98
C TYR A 309 -5.81 -11.75 -14.72
N LEU A 310 -6.70 -12.19 -13.82
CA LEU A 310 -6.31 -12.88 -12.59
C LEU A 310 -5.58 -14.20 -12.88
N GLU A 311 -6.04 -14.98 -13.86
CA GLU A 311 -5.43 -16.24 -14.25
C GLU A 311 -3.97 -16.09 -14.72
N ARG A 312 -3.63 -14.98 -15.38
CA ARG A 312 -2.26 -14.69 -15.83
C ARG A 312 -1.39 -14.10 -14.72
N ALA A 313 -1.97 -13.21 -13.90
CA ALA A 313 -1.22 -12.38 -12.99
C ALA A 313 -1.04 -12.98 -11.59
N VAL A 314 -2.00 -13.77 -11.10
CA VAL A 314 -1.97 -14.33 -9.74
C VAL A 314 -1.32 -15.71 -9.77
N PRO A 315 -0.17 -15.91 -9.10
CA PRO A 315 0.48 -17.22 -9.02
C PRO A 315 -0.45 -18.27 -8.40
N LYS A 316 -0.41 -19.50 -8.94
CA LYS A 316 -1.16 -20.62 -8.37
C LYS A 316 -0.79 -20.81 -6.91
N THR A 317 -1.79 -20.63 -6.05
CA THR A 317 -1.61 -20.64 -4.60
C THR A 317 -2.58 -21.64 -3.99
N ARG A 318 -2.12 -22.42 -3.02
CA ARG A 318 -2.96 -23.34 -2.25
C ARG A 318 -2.59 -23.27 -0.78
N GLN A 319 -3.59 -23.46 0.09
CA GLN A 319 -3.30 -23.78 1.49
C GLN A 319 -2.69 -25.18 1.55
N VAL A 320 -1.70 -25.33 2.42
CA VAL A 320 -0.96 -26.58 2.58
C VAL A 320 -1.19 -27.14 3.98
N SER A 321 -1.17 -28.46 4.09
CA SER A 321 -1.29 -29.18 5.37
C SER A 321 -0.04 -29.98 5.68
N ARG A 322 0.08 -30.48 6.92
CA ARG A 322 1.19 -31.38 7.29
C ARG A 322 1.26 -32.64 6.41
N ASN A 323 0.14 -33.08 5.85
CA ASN A 323 0.09 -34.28 5.00
C ASN A 323 0.79 -34.06 3.65
N ASP A 324 0.98 -32.81 3.23
CA ASP A 324 1.62 -32.47 1.95
C ASP A 324 3.16 -32.47 2.04
N ALA A 325 3.74 -32.72 3.23
CA ALA A 325 5.14 -32.42 3.51
C ALA A 325 6.13 -33.10 2.55
N ALA A 326 5.90 -34.38 2.21
CA ALA A 326 6.79 -35.12 1.32
C ALA A 326 6.78 -34.56 -0.11
N GLU A 327 5.59 -34.24 -0.65
CA GLU A 327 5.41 -33.62 -1.97
C GLU A 327 6.08 -32.24 -2.00
N LEU A 328 5.77 -31.39 -1.02
CA LEU A 328 6.28 -30.03 -0.92
C LEU A 328 7.80 -30.01 -0.78
N TRP A 329 8.38 -30.92 0.00
CA TRP A 329 9.83 -31.04 0.13
C TRP A 329 10.50 -31.41 -1.19
N SER A 330 9.89 -32.33 -1.96
CA SER A 330 10.39 -32.71 -3.28
C SER A 330 10.33 -31.54 -4.28
N ALA A 331 9.25 -30.76 -4.25
CA ALA A 331 9.01 -29.66 -5.18
C ALA A 331 9.56 -28.29 -4.74
N ARG A 332 10.20 -28.19 -3.56
CA ARG A 332 10.56 -26.93 -2.87
C ARG A 332 11.30 -25.88 -3.70
N ARG A 333 12.05 -26.27 -4.73
CA ARG A 333 12.78 -25.34 -5.61
C ARG A 333 11.86 -24.52 -6.52
N HIS A 334 10.60 -24.91 -6.64
CA HIS A 334 9.58 -24.26 -7.48
C HIS A 334 8.46 -23.64 -6.64
N LEU A 335 8.63 -23.59 -5.31
CA LEU A 335 7.62 -23.14 -4.36
C LEU A 335 8.17 -22.01 -3.51
N PHE A 336 7.28 -21.12 -3.08
CA PHE A 336 7.55 -20.09 -2.09
C PHE A 336 6.54 -20.27 -0.94
N PHE A 337 7.01 -20.33 0.30
CA PHE A 337 6.16 -20.62 1.46
C PHE A 337 5.83 -19.33 2.20
N LYS A 338 4.56 -18.93 2.19
CA LYS A 338 4.09 -17.75 2.92
C LYS A 338 3.38 -18.16 4.21
N PRO A 339 3.83 -17.70 5.40
CA PRO A 339 3.03 -17.86 6.61
C PRO A 339 1.75 -17.01 6.50
N VAL A 340 0.63 -17.50 7.05
CA VAL A 340 -0.66 -16.77 7.02
C VAL A 340 -0.55 -15.43 7.74
N ALA A 341 0.11 -15.41 8.90
CA ALA A 341 0.36 -14.21 9.69
C ALA A 341 1.88 -13.99 9.91
N GLY A 342 2.31 -12.72 9.94
CA GLY A 342 3.70 -12.32 10.18
C GLY A 342 4.31 -11.44 9.09
N HIS A 343 5.40 -10.73 9.44
CA HIS A 343 6.12 -9.79 8.59
C HIS A 343 6.77 -10.45 7.36
N GLY A 344 6.87 -9.67 6.27
CA GLY A 344 7.39 -10.04 4.94
C GLY A 344 8.88 -10.40 4.84
N SER A 345 9.50 -10.93 5.89
CA SER A 345 10.93 -11.28 5.92
C SER A 345 11.24 -12.74 6.28
N LYS A 346 10.23 -13.62 6.30
CA LYS A 346 10.37 -15.02 6.75
C LYS A 346 9.89 -16.09 5.75
N GLY A 347 9.60 -15.71 4.50
CA GLY A 347 9.10 -16.61 3.45
C GLY A 347 10.18 -17.23 2.59
#